data_AF-A0A7K7IMH0-F1
#
_entry.id   AF-A0A7K7IMH0-F1
#
_cell.length_a   1.000
_cell.length_b   1.000
_cell.length_c   1.000
_cell.angle_alpha   90.00
_cell.angle_beta   90.00
_cell.angle_gamma   90.00
#
_symmetry.space_group_name_H-M   'P 1'
#
loop_
_entity.id
_entity.type
_entity.pdbx_description
1 polymer ?
#
loop_
_entity_poly.entity_id
_entity_poly.type
_entity_poly.pdbx_seq_one_letter_code
_entity_poly.pdbx_strand_id
1 'polypeptide(L)'
;DVQYVDIDYMERNLDFTLSPRFAGLPALVNKIKAEGMRFIIILDPAISGNETDYPAFTRGVADDVFVQWPDTKEIMYSKVWSFLPNVQINESLPHEDQVENYVSYCAFPDFFRNSTLEWYKREILEVYNNPNSSKSLKFDGLWTDMNEPAAFMNGAMGGCRNELLNYPPYMPHLGHMSVGLIYKTPCMEGLHYLPDGSPARHYDVHSLYGWSQARPSLLALQGATQERGIVISRSTFPSSGRWVGHWLGDNTAAWDQMHKSIIGTCQGKALQAWHCPLSHAVQPSFSNNTLFQRQDPVSWDKNFEDMSRHVLNIRYTLLPYLYTLLHDAHAHGSTVVRPLLHEFVGDRTTWDIDEQFLWGPALLITPVMRENERSVIAYFPDARWYDYHTNSDTGFRKQFQNLSAPLEHINLHIRGGYILPWQTPATTTAYSRKNPMGLTVALDDAQLAAGHLYWDDGVRIGTA
;
A
#
# COMPACT_ATOMS: atom_id res chain seq x y z
N ASP A 1 -15.11 -3.70 3.28
CA ASP A 1 -14.51 -4.84 2.56
C ASP A 1 -13.32 -5.49 3.23
N VAL A 2 -12.23 -4.78 3.53
CA VAL A 2 -10.95 -5.40 3.90
C VAL A 2 -10.61 -5.11 5.36
N GLN A 3 -10.22 -6.14 6.11
CA GLN A 3 -9.57 -6.01 7.42
C GLN A 3 -8.10 -6.43 7.31
N TYR A 4 -7.25 -5.80 8.10
CA TYR A 4 -5.81 -6.06 8.13
C TYR A 4 -5.37 -6.56 9.50
N VAL A 5 -4.15 -7.09 9.55
CA VAL A 5 -3.39 -7.30 10.78
C VAL A 5 -1.91 -7.02 10.52
N ASP A 6 -1.31 -6.27 11.44
CA ASP A 6 0.12 -5.94 11.44
C ASP A 6 0.94 -7.06 12.10
N ILE A 7 2.26 -6.92 12.22
CA ILE A 7 3.21 -7.94 12.68
C ILE A 7 2.86 -8.57 14.04
N ASP A 8 1.97 -7.97 14.83
CA ASP A 8 1.45 -8.51 16.09
C ASP A 8 0.88 -9.94 16.00
N TYR A 9 0.35 -10.33 14.83
CA TYR A 9 -0.16 -11.69 14.63
C TYR A 9 0.95 -12.73 14.61
N MET A 10 2.17 -12.33 14.29
CA MET A 10 3.33 -13.21 14.20
C MET A 10 3.88 -13.49 15.59
N GLU A 11 4.41 -14.69 15.78
CA GLU A 11 5.12 -15.03 17.02
C GLU A 11 6.45 -14.28 17.05
N ARG A 12 6.60 -13.30 17.97
CA ARG A 12 7.81 -12.48 18.10
C ARG A 12 8.23 -11.77 16.80
N ASN A 13 7.26 -11.42 15.95
CA ASN A 13 7.50 -10.81 14.63
C ASN A 13 8.33 -11.71 13.70
N LEU A 14 8.14 -13.03 13.78
CA LEU A 14 8.71 -14.00 12.86
C LEU A 14 7.74 -14.25 11.70
N ASP A 15 8.13 -13.94 10.47
CA ASP A 15 7.30 -14.20 9.29
C ASP A 15 6.81 -15.65 9.24
N PHE A 16 5.62 -15.85 8.68
CA PHE A 16 4.98 -17.17 8.52
C PHE A 16 4.62 -17.91 9.82
N THR A 17 4.70 -17.25 10.98
CA THR A 17 4.28 -17.81 12.27
C THR A 17 2.96 -17.22 12.75
N LEU A 18 2.32 -17.89 13.72
CA LEU A 18 1.10 -17.40 14.36
C LEU A 18 1.30 -17.35 15.88
N SER A 19 1.25 -16.15 16.43
CA SER A 19 1.35 -15.87 17.86
C SER A 19 0.28 -16.61 18.66
N PRO A 20 0.60 -17.19 19.83
CA PRO A 20 -0.39 -17.76 20.73
C PRO A 20 -1.49 -16.75 21.14
N ARG A 21 -1.16 -15.45 21.20
CA ARG A 21 -2.14 -14.38 21.46
C ARG A 21 -3.19 -14.24 20.36
N PHE A 22 -2.87 -14.70 19.16
CA PHE A 22 -3.70 -14.66 17.95
C PHE A 22 -4.18 -16.06 17.52
N ALA A 23 -4.19 -17.05 18.42
CA ALA A 23 -4.65 -18.41 18.09
C ALA A 23 -6.09 -18.47 17.52
N GLY A 24 -6.94 -17.50 17.85
CA GLY A 24 -8.31 -17.37 17.31
C GLY A 24 -8.41 -16.63 15.96
N LEU A 25 -7.31 -16.06 15.45
CA LEU A 25 -7.31 -15.27 14.23
C LEU A 25 -7.79 -16.06 12.99
N PRO A 26 -7.37 -17.32 12.75
CA PRO A 26 -7.92 -18.13 11.66
C PRO A 26 -9.45 -18.25 11.68
N ALA A 27 -10.04 -18.42 12.88
CA ALA A 27 -11.49 -18.52 13.04
C ALA A 27 -12.18 -17.18 12.73
N LEU A 28 -11.59 -16.06 13.16
CA LEU A 28 -12.07 -14.72 12.84
C LEU A 28 -12.05 -14.47 11.33
N VAL A 29 -10.93 -14.77 10.66
CA VAL A 29 -10.78 -14.60 9.21
C VAL A 29 -11.84 -15.40 8.46
N ASN A 30 -12.02 -16.68 8.80
CA ASN A 30 -13.06 -17.51 8.17
C ASN A 30 -14.47 -16.93 8.39
N LYS A 31 -14.76 -16.41 9.59
CA LYS A 31 -16.06 -15.79 9.90
C LYS A 31 -16.31 -14.56 9.04
N ILE A 32 -15.40 -13.58 9.04
CA ILE A 32 -15.62 -12.32 8.31
C ILE A 32 -15.68 -12.55 6.79
N LYS A 33 -14.93 -13.54 6.28
CA LYS A 33 -14.99 -13.93 4.87
C LYS A 33 -16.34 -14.56 4.50
N ALA A 34 -16.91 -15.38 5.38
CA ALA A 34 -18.27 -15.90 5.20
C ALA A 34 -19.33 -14.77 5.17
N GLU A 35 -19.05 -13.65 5.83
CA GLU A 35 -19.87 -12.44 5.82
C GLU A 35 -19.56 -11.51 4.62
N GLY A 36 -18.69 -11.92 3.69
CA GLY A 36 -18.38 -11.18 2.48
C GLY A 36 -17.27 -10.13 2.62
N MET A 37 -16.47 -10.19 3.69
CA MET A 37 -15.25 -9.40 3.84
C MET A 37 -14.04 -10.13 3.24
N ARG A 38 -12.91 -9.42 3.18
CA ARG A 38 -11.59 -9.90 2.73
C ARG A 38 -10.55 -9.59 3.80
N PHE A 39 -9.44 -10.31 3.79
CA PHE A 39 -8.39 -10.15 4.79
C PHE A 39 -7.01 -10.02 4.16
N ILE A 40 -6.20 -9.06 4.60
CA ILE A 40 -4.82 -8.87 4.14
C ILE A 40 -3.88 -8.98 5.33
N ILE A 41 -2.76 -9.68 5.13
CA ILE A 41 -1.70 -9.83 6.13
C ILE A 41 -0.45 -9.07 5.69
N ILE A 42 0.27 -8.51 6.66
CA ILE A 42 1.62 -8.01 6.45
C ILE A 42 2.63 -9.16 6.40
N LEU A 43 3.68 -8.99 5.61
CA LEU A 43 4.89 -9.80 5.59
C LEU A 43 6.09 -8.88 5.39
N ASP A 44 7.16 -9.15 6.13
CA ASP A 44 8.44 -8.51 5.94
C ASP A 44 9.34 -9.40 5.06
N PRO A 45 10.47 -8.88 4.53
CA PRO A 45 11.41 -9.71 3.81
C PRO A 45 12.40 -10.41 4.76
N ALA A 46 12.66 -9.88 5.94
CA ALA A 46 13.79 -10.26 6.77
C ALA A 46 13.48 -11.48 7.65
N ILE A 47 14.22 -12.57 7.49
CA ILE A 47 13.96 -13.85 8.16
C ILE A 47 14.95 -14.05 9.32
N SER A 48 14.46 -14.23 10.55
CA SER A 48 15.30 -14.50 11.72
C SER A 48 16.13 -15.78 11.56
N GLY A 49 17.44 -15.67 11.82
CA GLY A 49 18.40 -16.77 11.77
C GLY A 49 18.86 -17.28 13.15
N ASN A 50 18.31 -16.76 14.24
CA ASN A 50 18.64 -17.23 15.60
C ASN A 50 17.68 -18.32 16.14
N GLU A 51 16.73 -18.76 15.32
CA GLU A 51 15.73 -19.75 15.73
C GLU A 51 16.20 -21.19 15.46
N THR A 52 15.84 -22.11 16.36
CA THR A 52 16.21 -23.53 16.25
C THR A 52 15.22 -24.37 15.46
N ASP A 53 13.93 -24.04 15.50
CA ASP A 53 12.85 -24.77 14.81
C ASP A 53 12.00 -23.79 13.99
N TYR A 54 12.60 -23.25 12.92
CA TYR A 54 11.96 -22.28 12.05
C TYR A 54 12.09 -22.68 10.57
N PRO A 55 11.07 -23.34 10.00
CA PRO A 55 11.13 -23.89 8.65
C PRO A 55 11.48 -22.85 7.58
N ALA A 56 10.95 -21.64 7.68
CA ALA A 56 11.22 -20.57 6.71
C ALA A 56 12.71 -20.27 6.61
N PHE A 57 13.41 -20.16 7.75
CA PHE A 57 14.85 -19.98 7.77
C PHE A 57 15.61 -21.24 7.32
N THR A 58 15.34 -22.40 7.95
CA THR A 58 16.08 -23.64 7.67
C THR A 58 15.98 -24.06 6.21
N ARG A 59 14.80 -23.95 5.60
CA ARG A 59 14.61 -24.24 4.17
C ARG A 59 15.20 -23.15 3.28
N GLY A 60 15.18 -21.89 3.70
CA GLY A 60 15.84 -20.81 2.98
C GLY A 60 17.37 -21.00 2.91
N VAL A 61 17.98 -21.49 3.99
CA VAL A 61 19.40 -21.89 3.98
C VAL A 61 19.62 -23.07 3.04
N ALA A 62 18.76 -24.09 3.09
CA ALA A 62 18.88 -25.28 2.24
C ALA A 62 18.72 -24.96 0.74
N ASP A 63 17.83 -24.05 0.39
CA ASP A 63 17.53 -23.62 -0.98
C ASP A 63 18.45 -22.48 -1.48
N ASP A 64 19.43 -22.07 -0.67
CA ASP A 64 20.38 -20.99 -0.95
C ASP A 64 19.68 -19.70 -1.44
N VAL A 65 18.77 -19.17 -0.61
CA VAL A 65 17.93 -18.00 -0.98
C VAL A 65 18.43 -16.69 -0.41
N PHE A 66 19.33 -16.69 0.58
CA PHE A 66 19.71 -15.47 1.29
C PHE A 66 20.88 -14.73 0.63
N VAL A 67 20.91 -13.40 0.81
CA VAL A 67 22.03 -12.53 0.44
C VAL A 67 23.27 -12.90 1.27
N GLN A 68 24.41 -12.97 0.60
CA GLN A 68 25.66 -13.48 1.18
C GLN A 68 26.80 -12.48 1.04
N TRP A 69 27.86 -12.67 1.83
CA TRP A 69 29.15 -12.01 1.61
C TRP A 69 29.83 -12.57 0.35
N PRO A 70 30.46 -11.71 -0.48
CA PRO A 70 31.05 -12.15 -1.75
C PRO A 70 32.21 -13.15 -1.58
N ASP A 71 33.02 -12.99 -0.52
CA ASP A 71 34.24 -13.79 -0.34
C ASP A 71 34.00 -15.12 0.42
N THR A 72 33.14 -15.09 1.43
CA THR A 72 32.92 -16.25 2.33
C THR A 72 31.68 -17.06 1.96
N LYS A 73 30.76 -16.48 1.17
CA LYS A 73 29.40 -17.01 0.92
C LYS A 73 28.58 -17.25 2.20
N GLU A 74 29.00 -16.68 3.32
CA GLU A 74 28.20 -16.69 4.55
C GLU A 74 27.05 -15.70 4.41
N ILE A 75 25.94 -16.00 5.08
CA ILE A 75 24.76 -15.13 5.10
C ILE A 75 25.13 -13.76 5.69
N MET A 76 24.69 -12.70 5.01
CA MET A 76 24.82 -11.34 5.52
C MET A 76 23.64 -11.01 6.43
N TYR A 77 23.88 -11.02 7.74
CA TYR A 77 22.86 -10.70 8.73
C TYR A 77 22.77 -9.21 9.04
N SER A 78 21.55 -8.70 9.24
CA SER A 78 21.27 -7.40 9.84
C SER A 78 20.21 -7.55 10.94
N LYS A 79 19.49 -6.48 11.30
CA LYS A 79 18.46 -6.50 12.36
C LYS A 79 17.20 -5.76 11.93
N VAL A 80 16.02 -6.35 12.18
CA VAL A 80 14.69 -5.77 11.90
C VAL A 80 13.72 -6.09 13.06
N TRP A 81 12.48 -6.53 12.81
CA TRP A 81 11.45 -6.64 13.84
C TRP A 81 11.52 -7.87 14.73
N SER A 82 12.13 -8.97 14.25
CA SER A 82 12.09 -10.25 14.93
C SER A 82 12.90 -10.25 16.22
N PHE A 83 12.28 -10.64 17.34
CA PHE A 83 12.96 -10.72 18.64
C PHE A 83 13.63 -12.07 18.88
N LEU A 84 14.74 -12.06 19.62
CA LEU A 84 15.46 -13.26 20.07
C LEU A 84 14.56 -14.21 20.89
N PRO A 85 14.84 -15.52 20.89
CA PRO A 85 14.11 -16.46 21.75
C PRO A 85 14.50 -16.27 23.22
N ASN A 86 13.55 -16.48 24.13
CA ASN A 86 13.76 -16.46 25.59
C ASN A 86 14.26 -15.12 26.17
N VAL A 87 14.07 -13.99 25.47
CA VAL A 87 14.34 -12.65 26.02
C VAL A 87 13.06 -12.02 26.56
N GLN A 88 13.17 -11.28 27.66
CA GLN A 88 12.10 -10.41 28.14
C GLN A 88 12.35 -8.99 27.64
N ILE A 89 11.42 -8.49 26.84
CA ILE A 89 11.52 -7.17 26.22
C ILE A 89 11.18 -6.11 27.27
N ASN A 90 12.14 -5.21 27.54
CA ASN A 90 11.87 -4.01 28.30
C ASN A 90 11.51 -2.86 27.35
N GLU A 91 10.21 -2.63 27.15
CA GLU A 91 9.69 -1.59 26.26
C GLU A 91 10.06 -0.16 26.70
N SER A 92 10.50 0.03 27.96
CA SER A 92 10.94 1.34 28.45
C SER A 92 12.34 1.72 27.98
N LEU A 93 13.11 0.79 27.40
CA LEU A 93 14.44 1.09 26.88
C LEU A 93 14.37 1.94 25.60
N PRO A 94 15.37 2.79 25.34
CA PRO A 94 15.57 3.40 24.02
C PRO A 94 15.51 2.37 22.89
N HIS A 95 15.01 2.77 21.72
CA HIS A 95 14.86 1.85 20.59
C HIS A 95 16.19 1.20 20.19
N GLU A 96 17.27 1.97 20.18
CA GLU A 96 18.62 1.46 19.85
C GLU A 96 19.06 0.36 20.81
N ASP A 97 18.82 0.53 22.11
CA ASP A 97 19.11 -0.48 23.13
C ASP A 97 18.23 -1.73 22.95
N GLN A 98 16.96 -1.57 22.55
CA GLN A 98 16.09 -2.70 22.25
C GLN A 98 16.60 -3.47 21.02
N VAL A 99 17.03 -2.76 19.97
CA VAL A 99 17.62 -3.36 18.77
C VAL A 99 18.90 -4.09 19.11
N GLU A 100 19.77 -3.52 19.95
CA GLU A 100 21.01 -4.16 20.35
C GLU A 100 20.75 -5.43 21.17
N ASN A 101 19.91 -5.35 22.19
CA ASN A 101 19.76 -6.39 23.20
C ASN A 101 18.73 -7.48 22.88
N TYR A 102 17.67 -7.16 22.13
CA TYR A 102 16.51 -8.04 21.99
C TYR A 102 16.24 -8.48 20.56
N VAL A 103 16.69 -7.75 19.56
CA VAL A 103 16.42 -8.07 18.14
C VAL A 103 17.38 -9.13 17.62
N SER A 104 16.81 -10.13 16.96
CA SER A 104 17.50 -11.25 16.33
C SER A 104 18.24 -10.83 15.05
N TYR A 105 19.19 -11.67 14.65
CA TYR A 105 19.88 -11.54 13.38
C TYR A 105 18.94 -11.98 12.26
N CYS A 106 18.71 -11.11 11.30
CA CYS A 106 17.82 -11.36 10.18
C CYS A 106 18.61 -11.49 8.87
N ALA A 107 18.28 -12.51 8.09
CA ALA A 107 18.78 -12.74 6.74
C ALA A 107 17.79 -12.18 5.72
N PHE A 108 18.29 -11.63 4.61
CA PHE A 108 17.47 -11.04 3.55
C PHE A 108 17.43 -11.99 2.34
N PRO A 109 16.25 -12.47 1.90
CA PRO A 109 16.12 -13.26 0.70
C PRO A 109 16.46 -12.47 -0.56
N ASP A 110 17.16 -13.10 -1.48
CA ASP A 110 17.50 -12.58 -2.79
C ASP A 110 16.39 -12.90 -3.79
N PHE A 111 15.39 -12.03 -3.89
CA PHE A 111 14.20 -12.25 -4.72
C PHE A 111 14.47 -12.22 -6.24
N PHE A 112 15.70 -11.96 -6.68
CA PHE A 112 16.11 -12.16 -8.07
C PHE A 112 16.23 -13.64 -8.44
N ARG A 113 16.49 -14.52 -7.47
CA ARG A 113 16.72 -15.95 -7.72
C ARG A 113 15.40 -16.70 -7.95
N ASN A 114 15.44 -17.65 -8.89
CA ASN A 114 14.32 -18.58 -9.07
C ASN A 114 14.12 -19.51 -7.86
N SER A 115 15.18 -19.85 -7.12
CA SER A 115 15.07 -20.63 -5.88
C SER A 115 14.27 -19.87 -4.80
N THR A 116 14.54 -18.57 -4.65
CA THR A 116 13.80 -17.71 -3.71
C THR A 116 12.31 -17.64 -4.06
N LEU A 117 11.95 -17.60 -5.34
CA LEU A 117 10.54 -17.65 -5.76
C LEU A 117 9.84 -18.93 -5.28
N GLU A 118 10.47 -20.09 -5.47
CA GLU A 118 9.86 -21.37 -5.08
C GLU A 118 9.83 -21.56 -3.57
N TRP A 119 10.87 -21.14 -2.85
CA TRP A 119 10.87 -21.04 -1.39
C TRP A 119 9.72 -20.16 -0.91
N TYR A 120 9.59 -18.93 -1.43
CA TYR A 120 8.58 -17.98 -0.99
C TYR A 120 7.16 -18.47 -1.27
N LYS A 121 6.91 -19.07 -2.45
CA LYS A 121 5.62 -19.73 -2.75
C LYS A 121 5.27 -20.81 -1.74
N ARG A 122 6.23 -21.64 -1.35
CA ARG A 122 6.03 -22.71 -0.38
C ARG A 122 5.68 -22.16 1.00
N GLU A 123 6.42 -21.16 1.49
CA GLU A 123 6.14 -20.57 2.81
C GLU A 123 4.77 -19.87 2.84
N ILE A 124 4.41 -19.12 1.79
CA ILE A 124 3.09 -18.49 1.64
C ILE A 124 1.96 -19.53 1.59
N LEU A 125 2.17 -20.62 0.85
CA LEU A 125 1.20 -21.71 0.75
C LEU A 125 0.98 -22.41 2.10
N GLU A 126 2.03 -22.58 2.91
CA GLU A 126 1.93 -23.19 4.25
C GLU A 126 1.30 -22.25 5.29
N VAL A 127 1.40 -20.92 5.14
CA VAL A 127 0.55 -20.01 5.94
C VAL A 127 -0.92 -20.19 5.57
N TYR A 128 -1.21 -20.27 4.28
CA TYR A 128 -2.58 -20.40 3.78
C TYR A 128 -3.20 -21.77 4.09
N ASN A 129 -2.43 -22.85 3.94
CA ASN A 129 -2.79 -24.26 4.15
C ASN A 129 -1.82 -24.91 5.14
N ASN A 130 -1.85 -24.45 6.38
CA ASN A 130 -0.96 -24.95 7.41
C ASN A 130 -1.19 -26.45 7.68
N PRO A 131 -0.12 -27.26 7.84
CA PRO A 131 -0.25 -28.67 8.20
C PRO A 131 -1.12 -28.89 9.45
N ASN A 132 -1.09 -27.95 10.39
CA ASN A 132 -2.11 -27.82 11.41
C ASN A 132 -3.24 -26.90 10.91
N SER A 133 -4.36 -27.49 10.48
CA SER A 133 -5.49 -26.76 9.90
C SER A 133 -6.04 -25.64 10.80
N SER A 134 -5.92 -25.77 12.13
CA SER A 134 -6.32 -24.72 13.08
C SER A 134 -5.51 -23.42 12.97
N LYS A 135 -4.31 -23.49 12.38
CA LYS A 135 -3.41 -22.35 12.14
C LYS A 135 -3.46 -21.83 10.69
N SER A 136 -4.27 -22.43 9.82
CA SER A 136 -4.38 -21.99 8.42
C SER A 136 -5.04 -20.62 8.31
N LEU A 137 -4.34 -19.65 7.72
CA LEU A 137 -4.81 -18.27 7.61
C LEU A 137 -5.26 -17.95 6.19
N LYS A 138 -6.57 -17.85 5.97
CA LYS A 138 -7.17 -17.67 4.64
C LYS A 138 -7.18 -16.20 4.18
N PHE A 139 -6.01 -15.60 3.99
CA PHE A 139 -5.88 -14.24 3.44
C PHE A 139 -6.32 -14.14 1.97
N ASP A 140 -6.59 -12.91 1.51
CA ASP A 140 -7.01 -12.56 0.14
C ASP A 140 -6.02 -11.63 -0.58
N GLY A 141 -5.08 -11.06 0.18
CA GLY A 141 -4.01 -10.22 -0.33
C GLY A 141 -2.82 -10.18 0.63
N LEU A 142 -1.71 -9.63 0.13
CA LEU A 142 -0.47 -9.48 0.88
C LEU A 142 -0.09 -8.01 0.97
N TRP A 143 0.44 -7.60 2.11
CA TRP A 143 1.10 -6.32 2.31
C TRP A 143 2.58 -6.60 2.56
N THR A 144 3.43 -6.31 1.58
CA THR A 144 4.88 -6.49 1.69
C THR A 144 5.50 -5.18 2.13
N ASP A 145 5.97 -5.12 3.37
CA ASP A 145 6.57 -3.93 3.96
C ASP A 145 8.08 -4.12 4.22
N MET A 146 8.75 -3.08 4.69
CA MET A 146 10.16 -3.11 5.11
C MET A 146 11.13 -3.54 3.99
N ASN A 147 10.71 -3.39 2.73
CA ASN A 147 11.35 -3.98 1.57
C ASN A 147 12.15 -3.02 0.69
N GLU A 148 12.70 -1.95 1.27
CA GLU A 148 13.71 -1.12 0.63
C GLU A 148 14.96 -1.87 0.16
N PRO A 149 15.61 -2.78 0.93
CA PRO A 149 15.26 -3.40 2.22
C PRO A 149 15.67 -2.58 3.45
N ALA A 150 14.73 -2.42 4.38
CA ALA A 150 14.99 -1.69 5.61
C ALA A 150 15.70 -2.58 6.65
N ALA A 151 16.62 -1.96 7.39
CA ALA A 151 17.27 -2.54 8.55
C ALA A 151 17.39 -1.47 9.66
N PHE A 152 17.34 -1.90 10.92
CA PHE A 152 17.51 -1.01 12.07
C PHE A 152 18.96 -0.66 12.36
N MET A 153 19.88 -1.52 11.91
CA MET A 153 21.31 -1.22 11.95
C MET A 153 21.80 -0.72 10.59
N ASN A 154 22.85 0.08 10.60
CA ASN A 154 23.51 0.53 9.38
C ASN A 154 24.46 -0.58 8.89
N GLY A 155 24.14 -1.21 7.77
CA GLY A 155 24.91 -2.32 7.22
C GLY A 155 24.55 -3.68 7.84
N ALA A 156 25.57 -4.44 8.17
CA ALA A 156 25.46 -5.83 8.62
C ALA A 156 26.15 -6.07 9.98
N MET A 157 25.83 -7.20 10.59
CA MET A 157 26.50 -7.71 11.78
C MET A 157 28.01 -7.88 11.51
N GLY A 158 28.84 -7.28 12.38
CA GLY A 158 30.30 -7.25 12.20
C GLY A 158 30.82 -6.08 11.34
N GLY A 159 29.93 -5.21 10.84
CA GLY A 159 30.28 -4.06 10.02
C GLY A 159 30.48 -4.40 8.54
N CYS A 160 30.58 -3.37 7.71
CA CYS A 160 30.85 -3.52 6.27
C CYS A 160 32.35 -3.47 5.98
N ARG A 161 32.79 -4.21 4.96
CA ARG A 161 34.19 -4.49 4.61
C ARG A 161 34.70 -3.65 3.44
N ASN A 162 33.81 -3.12 2.59
CA ASN A 162 34.21 -2.38 1.38
C ASN A 162 33.91 -0.88 1.48
N GLU A 163 34.92 -0.05 1.77
CA GLU A 163 34.73 1.39 1.90
C GLU A 163 34.24 2.07 0.61
N LEU A 164 34.74 1.68 -0.57
CA LEU A 164 34.37 2.32 -1.84
C LEU A 164 32.91 2.08 -2.24
N LEU A 165 32.32 0.96 -1.84
CA LEU A 165 30.90 0.69 -2.09
C LEU A 165 30.01 1.38 -1.06
N ASN A 166 30.41 1.38 0.22
CA ASN A 166 29.59 1.96 1.29
C ASN A 166 29.71 3.50 1.37
N TYR A 167 30.86 4.02 0.94
CA TYR A 167 31.21 5.44 0.84
C TYR A 167 31.78 5.75 -0.55
N PRO A 168 30.93 5.78 -1.60
CA PRO A 168 31.38 6.05 -2.95
C PRO A 168 32.09 7.42 -3.07
N PRO A 169 33.02 7.57 -4.04
CA PRO A 169 33.73 8.84 -4.26
C PRO A 169 32.80 10.05 -4.45
N TYR A 170 31.60 9.79 -4.97
CA TYR A 170 30.50 10.74 -4.98
C TYR A 170 29.35 10.17 -4.17
N MET A 171 29.08 10.77 -3.01
CA MET A 171 27.89 10.48 -2.22
C MET A 171 26.73 11.34 -2.72
N PRO A 172 25.63 10.74 -3.21
CA PRO A 172 24.45 11.50 -3.57
C PRO A 172 23.88 12.25 -2.35
N HIS A 173 23.13 13.32 -2.60
CA HIS A 173 22.45 14.09 -1.54
C HIS A 173 21.28 13.30 -0.93
N LEU A 174 21.61 12.33 -0.08
CA LEU A 174 20.68 11.52 0.70
C LEU A 174 20.50 12.09 2.11
N GLY A 175 19.40 11.74 2.79
CA GLY A 175 19.05 12.30 4.09
C GLY A 175 20.12 12.12 5.18
N HIS A 176 20.91 11.05 5.12
CA HIS A 176 21.98 10.74 6.08
C HIS A 176 23.33 10.52 5.39
N MET A 177 23.72 11.49 4.56
CA MET A 177 24.91 11.44 3.71
C MET A 177 26.22 11.08 4.45
N SER A 178 26.38 11.50 5.71
CA SER A 178 27.57 11.22 6.51
C SER A 178 27.72 9.76 6.96
N VAL A 179 26.65 8.97 6.92
CA VAL A 179 26.64 7.56 7.33
C VAL A 179 26.94 6.61 6.15
N GLY A 180 26.87 7.13 4.93
CA GLY A 180 27.06 6.35 3.71
C GLY A 180 25.78 5.69 3.20
N LEU A 181 25.92 4.89 2.14
CA LEU A 181 24.78 4.21 1.52
C LEU A 181 24.14 3.15 2.43
N ILE A 182 24.87 2.70 3.45
CA ILE A 182 24.45 1.66 4.41
C ILE A 182 23.43 2.14 5.45
N TYR A 183 23.04 3.42 5.41
CA TYR A 183 22.09 3.96 6.37
C TYR A 183 20.76 3.19 6.30
N LYS A 184 20.38 2.55 7.41
CA LYS A 184 19.16 1.74 7.57
C LYS A 184 18.94 0.65 6.49
N THR A 185 20.03 0.06 5.99
CA THR A 185 19.97 -1.02 4.99
C THR A 185 21.22 -1.91 5.05
N PRO A 186 21.23 -3.14 4.50
CA PRO A 186 22.41 -4.01 4.47
C PRO A 186 23.62 -3.42 3.72
N CYS A 187 24.79 -4.04 3.89
CA CYS A 187 26.03 -3.59 3.27
C CYS A 187 25.97 -3.63 1.73
N MET A 188 26.60 -2.65 1.07
CA MET A 188 26.54 -2.49 -0.39
C MET A 188 27.28 -3.58 -1.17
N GLU A 189 28.19 -4.30 -0.52
CA GLU A 189 28.89 -5.46 -1.08
C GLU A 189 28.09 -6.77 -1.04
N GLY A 190 26.87 -6.77 -0.48
CA GLY A 190 26.01 -7.96 -0.44
C GLY A 190 25.83 -8.57 -1.82
N LEU A 191 26.01 -9.88 -1.93
CA LEU A 191 25.99 -10.58 -3.21
C LEU A 191 24.58 -11.12 -3.51
N HIS A 192 24.04 -10.64 -4.63
CA HIS A 192 22.81 -11.09 -5.27
C HIS A 192 23.13 -11.87 -6.55
N TYR A 193 22.17 -12.65 -7.04
CA TYR A 193 22.26 -13.35 -8.31
C TYR A 193 21.03 -13.05 -9.16
N LEU A 194 21.25 -12.50 -10.34
CA LEU A 194 20.21 -12.20 -11.30
C LEU A 194 19.56 -13.48 -11.85
N PRO A 195 18.38 -13.41 -12.49
CA PRO A 195 17.70 -14.60 -13.03
C PRO A 195 18.51 -15.42 -14.05
N ASP A 196 19.51 -14.82 -14.70
CA ASP A 196 20.43 -15.50 -15.62
C ASP A 196 21.63 -16.17 -14.91
N GLY A 197 21.71 -16.05 -13.59
CA GLY A 197 22.78 -16.59 -12.74
C GLY A 197 24.00 -15.67 -12.60
N SER A 198 24.00 -14.49 -13.23
CA SER A 198 25.11 -13.55 -13.08
C SER A 198 25.09 -12.88 -11.70
N PRO A 199 26.26 -12.71 -11.05
CA PRO A 199 26.35 -12.04 -9.76
C PRO A 199 26.12 -10.53 -9.91
N ALA A 200 25.37 -9.95 -8.97
CA ALA A 200 25.18 -8.51 -8.83
C ALA A 200 25.45 -8.10 -7.38
N ARG A 201 25.97 -6.90 -7.16
CA ARG A 201 26.19 -6.38 -5.80
C ARG A 201 24.99 -5.59 -5.36
N HIS A 202 24.72 -5.57 -4.06
CA HIS A 202 23.65 -4.77 -3.47
C HIS A 202 23.77 -3.29 -3.85
N TYR A 203 24.99 -2.76 -3.98
CA TYR A 203 25.27 -1.42 -4.52
C TYR A 203 24.53 -1.13 -5.84
N ASP A 204 24.49 -2.11 -6.74
CA ASP A 204 23.94 -1.97 -8.08
C ASP A 204 22.42 -2.25 -8.11
N VAL A 205 21.89 -3.03 -7.16
CA VAL A 205 20.51 -3.52 -7.17
C VAL A 205 19.67 -3.14 -5.93
N HIS A 206 20.19 -2.31 -5.03
CA HIS A 206 19.52 -1.91 -3.79
C HIS A 206 18.11 -1.37 -4.06
N SER A 207 18.00 -0.35 -4.92
CA SER A 207 16.70 0.25 -5.30
C SER A 207 15.79 -0.65 -6.13
N LEU A 208 16.25 -1.88 -6.44
CA LEU A 208 15.47 -2.91 -7.14
C LEU A 208 14.98 -4.00 -6.19
N TYR A 209 15.31 -3.97 -4.88
CA TYR A 209 14.98 -5.06 -3.95
C TYR A 209 13.47 -5.28 -3.82
N GLY A 210 12.71 -4.27 -3.40
CA GLY A 210 11.25 -4.37 -3.30
C GLY A 210 10.57 -4.65 -4.65
N TRP A 211 11.14 -4.14 -5.75
CA TRP A 211 10.72 -4.49 -7.11
C TRP A 211 10.94 -5.98 -7.43
N SER A 212 12.07 -6.55 -7.02
CA SER A 212 12.39 -7.97 -7.24
C SER A 212 11.46 -8.88 -6.44
N GLN A 213 10.97 -8.44 -5.27
CA GLN A 213 9.98 -9.14 -4.45
C GLN A 213 8.54 -9.01 -5.00
N ALA A 214 8.22 -7.91 -5.69
CA ALA A 214 6.86 -7.59 -6.15
C ALA A 214 6.19 -8.71 -6.97
N ARG A 215 6.90 -9.25 -7.97
CA ARG A 215 6.38 -10.33 -8.82
C ARG A 215 6.24 -11.66 -8.06
N PRO A 216 7.27 -12.15 -7.34
CA PRO A 216 7.14 -13.32 -6.48
C PRO A 216 5.94 -13.27 -5.54
N SER A 217 5.67 -12.14 -4.90
CA SER A 217 4.54 -12.00 -3.97
C SER A 217 3.19 -12.16 -4.65
N LEU A 218 3.01 -11.58 -5.84
CA LEU A 218 1.77 -11.77 -6.59
C LEU A 218 1.59 -13.23 -7.03
N LEU A 219 2.67 -13.87 -7.52
CA LEU A 219 2.62 -15.27 -7.95
C LEU A 219 2.37 -16.23 -6.78
N ALA A 220 2.96 -15.96 -5.61
CA ALA A 220 2.74 -16.75 -4.40
C ALA A 220 1.31 -16.60 -3.88
N LEU A 221 0.79 -15.36 -3.85
CA LEU A 221 -0.60 -15.08 -3.50
C LEU A 221 -1.58 -15.83 -4.43
N GLN A 222 -1.40 -15.69 -5.75
CA GLN A 222 -2.24 -16.35 -6.74
C GLN A 222 -2.15 -17.88 -6.67
N GLY A 223 -0.95 -18.40 -6.41
CA GLY A 223 -0.73 -19.83 -6.17
C GLY A 223 -1.49 -20.36 -4.95
N ALA A 224 -1.54 -19.58 -3.86
CA ALA A 224 -2.22 -19.97 -2.64
C ALA A 224 -3.75 -19.82 -2.72
N THR A 225 -4.25 -18.68 -3.25
CA THR A 225 -5.68 -18.36 -3.24
C THR A 225 -6.43 -18.85 -4.47
N GLN A 226 -5.72 -19.10 -5.59
CA GLN A 226 -6.32 -19.34 -6.91
C GLN A 226 -7.23 -18.18 -7.39
N GLU A 227 -7.07 -16.99 -6.79
CA GLU A 227 -7.76 -15.75 -7.15
C GLU A 227 -6.73 -14.69 -7.56
N ARG A 228 -7.19 -13.61 -8.23
CA ARG A 228 -6.36 -12.48 -8.66
C ARG A 228 -5.55 -11.88 -7.53
N GLY A 229 -6.21 -11.68 -6.38
CA GLY A 229 -5.64 -11.08 -5.17
C GLY A 229 -5.19 -9.62 -5.38
N ILE A 230 -4.58 -9.07 -4.33
CA ILE A 230 -3.85 -7.79 -4.39
C ILE A 230 -2.59 -7.91 -3.54
N VAL A 231 -1.51 -7.29 -4.01
CA VAL A 231 -0.28 -7.11 -3.24
C VAL A 231 -0.02 -5.62 -3.11
N ILE A 232 0.32 -5.16 -1.91
CA ILE A 232 0.65 -3.76 -1.62
C ILE A 232 2.11 -3.72 -1.16
N SER A 233 2.97 -2.93 -1.82
CA SER A 233 4.41 -2.84 -1.53
C SER A 233 4.87 -1.43 -1.16
N ARG A 234 5.82 -1.33 -0.21
CA ARG A 234 6.42 -0.04 0.17
C ARG A 234 7.40 0.43 -0.88
N SER A 235 8.48 -0.32 -1.06
CA SER A 235 9.51 0.00 -2.05
C SER A 235 9.01 -0.27 -3.46
N THR A 236 9.28 0.66 -4.37
CA THR A 236 8.86 0.59 -5.78
C THR A 236 9.95 1.13 -6.71
N PHE A 237 9.97 0.61 -7.93
CA PHE A 237 10.81 1.04 -9.04
C PHE A 237 9.92 1.15 -10.31
N PRO A 238 10.31 1.86 -11.39
CA PRO A 238 9.60 1.77 -12.66
C PRO A 238 9.26 0.33 -13.03
N SER A 239 8.00 0.07 -13.38
CA SER A 239 7.33 -1.23 -13.58
C SER A 239 6.84 -1.99 -12.35
N SER A 240 7.14 -1.60 -11.10
CA SER A 240 6.57 -2.25 -9.89
C SER A 240 5.03 -2.27 -9.92
N GLY A 241 4.41 -1.15 -10.32
CA GLY A 241 2.96 -0.99 -10.42
C GLY A 241 2.26 -1.95 -11.38
N ARG A 242 3.02 -2.72 -12.17
CA ARG A 242 2.48 -3.79 -13.01
C ARG A 242 1.92 -4.91 -12.13
N TRP A 243 2.55 -5.20 -10.97
CA TRP A 243 2.23 -6.34 -10.09
C TRP A 243 1.65 -5.95 -8.74
N VAL A 244 2.00 -4.77 -8.22
CA VAL A 244 1.66 -4.36 -6.85
C VAL A 244 1.04 -2.97 -6.81
N GLY A 245 0.14 -2.75 -5.85
CA GLY A 245 -0.22 -1.42 -5.37
C GLY A 245 0.83 -0.87 -4.40
N HIS A 246 0.62 0.36 -3.94
CA HIS A 246 1.55 1.07 -3.07
C HIS A 246 0.79 2.07 -2.17
N TRP A 247 1.35 2.40 -1.00
CA TRP A 247 0.87 3.44 -0.08
C TRP A 247 2.03 4.41 0.21
N LEU A 248 1.77 5.66 0.60
CA LEU A 248 2.83 6.69 0.71
C LEU A 248 3.81 6.50 1.87
N GLY A 249 3.68 5.40 2.61
CA GLY A 249 4.49 5.13 3.79
C GLY A 249 4.01 5.87 5.03
N ASP A 250 4.90 5.91 6.01
CA ASP A 250 4.63 6.38 7.37
C ASP A 250 4.50 7.91 7.39
N ASN A 251 3.27 8.39 7.26
CA ASN A 251 2.96 9.81 7.43
C ASN A 251 2.74 10.15 8.92
N THR A 252 2.33 11.38 9.18
CA THR A 252 1.97 11.87 10.52
C THR A 252 0.55 12.41 10.49
N ALA A 253 -0.18 12.33 11.60
CA ALA A 253 -1.50 12.95 11.72
C ALA A 253 -1.39 14.49 11.79
N ALA A 254 -1.15 15.12 10.63
CA ALA A 254 -0.97 16.55 10.47
C ALA A 254 -1.64 17.05 9.18
N TRP A 255 -2.13 18.30 9.18
CA TRP A 255 -2.91 18.87 8.08
C TRP A 255 -2.16 18.92 6.74
N ASP A 256 -0.86 19.22 6.76
CA ASP A 256 -0.03 19.26 5.55
C ASP A 256 0.07 17.90 4.83
N GLN A 257 -0.12 16.81 5.57
CA GLN A 257 -0.06 15.45 5.02
C GLN A 257 -1.27 15.14 4.13
N MET A 258 -2.41 15.81 4.32
CA MET A 258 -3.56 15.69 3.42
C MET A 258 -3.23 16.21 2.03
N HIS A 259 -2.60 17.39 1.93
CA HIS A 259 -2.17 17.98 0.66
C HIS A 259 -1.10 17.13 -0.02
N LYS A 260 -0.07 16.70 0.73
CA LYS A 260 0.98 15.80 0.22
C LYS A 260 0.42 14.48 -0.31
N SER A 261 -0.71 13.99 0.24
CA SER A 261 -1.34 12.76 -0.26
C SER A 261 -1.89 12.89 -1.68
N ILE A 262 -2.43 14.06 -2.04
CA ILE A 262 -2.91 14.35 -3.40
C ILE A 262 -1.72 14.39 -4.35
N ILE A 263 -0.66 15.10 -3.98
CA ILE A 263 0.58 15.20 -4.75
C ILE A 263 1.18 13.81 -4.99
N GLY A 264 1.35 13.02 -3.93
CA GLY A 264 1.91 11.67 -4.01
C GLY A 264 1.10 10.78 -4.95
N THR A 265 -0.23 10.76 -4.80
CA THR A 265 -1.11 9.97 -5.66
C THR A 265 -1.02 10.40 -7.14
N CYS A 266 -0.95 11.71 -7.39
CA CYS A 266 -0.85 12.27 -8.75
C CYS A 266 0.49 11.99 -9.43
N GLN A 267 1.59 11.85 -8.68
CA GLN A 267 2.93 11.52 -9.21
C GLN A 267 3.07 10.06 -9.70
N GLY A 268 1.97 9.32 -9.83
CA GLY A 268 1.99 7.92 -10.24
C GLY A 268 2.37 6.97 -9.10
N LYS A 269 2.48 7.46 -7.86
CA LYS A 269 2.58 6.62 -6.67
C LYS A 269 1.17 6.14 -6.30
N ALA A 270 0.78 5.09 -7.01
CA ALA A 270 -0.14 4.03 -6.62
C ALA A 270 -1.62 4.09 -7.01
N LEU A 271 -2.17 2.87 -7.00
CA LEU A 271 -3.49 2.44 -6.52
C LEU A 271 -3.97 3.10 -5.18
N GLN A 272 -3.54 4.31 -4.83
CA GLN A 272 -4.00 5.05 -3.65
C GLN A 272 -5.42 5.60 -3.78
N ALA A 273 -6.08 5.44 -4.93
CA ALA A 273 -7.52 5.69 -5.08
C ALA A 273 -8.38 4.79 -4.16
N TRP A 274 -7.80 3.79 -3.49
CA TRP A 274 -8.52 2.86 -2.63
C TRP A 274 -8.76 3.35 -1.20
N HIS A 275 -7.99 4.32 -0.71
CA HIS A 275 -8.08 4.80 0.66
C HIS A 275 -8.22 6.32 0.66
N CYS A 276 -9.37 6.79 1.13
CA CYS A 276 -9.57 8.21 1.44
C CYS A 276 -8.38 8.72 2.28
N PRO A 277 -7.95 9.98 2.16
CA PRO A 277 -6.96 10.57 3.06
C PRO A 277 -7.29 10.34 4.56
N LEU A 278 -8.57 10.15 4.89
CA LEU A 278 -9.06 9.78 6.22
C LEU A 278 -8.65 8.36 6.70
N SER A 279 -8.26 7.46 5.80
CA SER A 279 -7.87 6.07 6.13
C SER A 279 -6.36 5.88 6.29
N HIS A 280 -5.52 6.80 5.82
CA HIS A 280 -4.09 6.78 6.18
C HIS A 280 -3.86 7.15 7.65
N ALA A 281 -4.86 7.71 8.33
CA ALA A 281 -4.88 7.84 9.80
C ALA A 281 -5.07 6.49 10.53
N VAL A 282 -5.29 5.38 9.80
CA VAL A 282 -5.49 4.04 10.37
C VAL A 282 -4.19 3.21 10.39
N GLN A 283 -3.07 3.76 9.91
CA GLN A 283 -1.75 3.16 10.17
C GLN A 283 -0.99 4.02 11.18
N PRO A 284 -0.69 3.49 12.38
CA PRO A 284 0.05 4.22 13.38
C PRO A 284 1.48 4.46 12.91
N SER A 285 1.94 5.71 13.01
CA SER A 285 3.36 6.02 12.88
C SER A 285 4.15 5.26 13.94
N PHE A 286 5.12 4.44 13.53
CA PHE A 286 6.01 3.72 14.45
C PHE A 286 7.08 4.66 15.01
N SER A 287 6.76 5.36 16.09
CA SER A 287 7.77 5.98 16.96
C SER A 287 7.45 5.68 18.42
N ASN A 288 8.45 5.15 19.13
CA ASN A 288 8.41 4.72 20.53
C ASN A 288 7.68 5.67 21.49
N ASN A 289 7.02 5.05 22.47
CA ASN A 289 6.44 5.58 23.72
C ASN A 289 5.03 6.22 23.68
N THR A 290 4.08 5.47 24.24
CA THR A 290 2.99 5.94 25.15
C THR A 290 1.70 6.59 24.61
N LEU A 291 1.43 6.71 23.29
CA LEU A 291 0.17 7.33 22.82
C LEU A 291 -0.47 6.68 21.56
N PHE A 292 -0.64 5.36 21.52
CA PHE A 292 -1.46 4.72 20.48
C PHE A 292 -2.96 4.81 20.83
N GLN A 293 -3.59 5.96 20.55
CA GLN A 293 -5.04 6.07 20.60
C GLN A 293 -5.63 5.52 19.30
N ARG A 294 -6.65 4.65 19.40
CA ARG A 294 -7.39 4.16 18.23
C ARG A 294 -8.04 5.32 17.47
N GLN A 295 -8.02 5.26 16.14
CA GLN A 295 -8.55 6.31 15.25
C GLN A 295 -9.51 5.76 14.19
N ASP A 296 -9.93 4.50 14.32
CA ASP A 296 -10.93 3.90 13.43
C ASP A 296 -12.29 4.62 13.56
N PRO A 297 -13.17 4.56 12.54
CA PRO A 297 -14.41 5.34 12.55
C PRO A 297 -15.32 5.15 13.78
N VAL A 298 -15.22 4.03 14.48
CA VAL A 298 -16.03 3.70 15.67
C VAL A 298 -15.28 3.90 16.99
N SER A 299 -14.08 4.50 16.96
CA SER A 299 -13.33 4.91 18.16
C SER A 299 -13.60 6.36 18.59
N TRP A 300 -14.47 7.07 17.86
CA TRP A 300 -14.85 8.46 18.10
C TRP A 300 -16.25 8.55 18.72
N ASP A 301 -17.10 9.45 18.21
CA ASP A 301 -18.48 9.61 18.61
C ASP A 301 -19.47 9.28 17.48
N LYS A 302 -20.76 9.28 17.81
CA LYS A 302 -21.84 8.98 16.86
C LYS A 302 -21.86 9.93 15.66
N ASN A 303 -21.44 11.18 15.83
CA ASN A 303 -21.40 12.16 14.76
C ASN A 303 -20.32 11.78 13.73
N PHE A 304 -19.13 11.40 14.20
CA PHE A 304 -18.06 10.91 13.32
C PHE A 304 -18.44 9.63 12.57
N GLU A 305 -19.12 8.70 13.23
CA GLU A 305 -19.65 7.50 12.58
C GLU A 305 -20.64 7.83 11.44
N ASP A 306 -21.50 8.83 11.65
CA ASP A 306 -22.51 9.27 10.67
C ASP A 306 -21.88 9.93 9.44
N MET A 307 -20.91 10.82 9.66
CA MET A 307 -20.12 11.42 8.59
C MET A 307 -19.34 10.35 7.81
N SER A 308 -18.69 9.42 8.52
CA SER A 308 -17.94 8.31 7.91
C SER A 308 -18.83 7.41 7.06
N ARG A 309 -20.02 7.05 7.56
CA ARG A 309 -20.99 6.24 6.81
C ARG A 309 -21.48 6.96 5.56
N HIS A 310 -21.74 8.27 5.65
CA HIS A 310 -22.20 9.05 4.51
C HIS A 310 -21.16 9.07 3.37
N VAL A 311 -19.91 9.46 3.66
CA VAL A 311 -18.86 9.54 2.63
C VAL A 311 -18.46 8.16 2.07
N LEU A 312 -18.46 7.12 2.92
CA LEU A 312 -18.21 5.75 2.45
C LEU A 312 -19.34 5.25 1.53
N ASN A 313 -20.60 5.57 1.81
CA ASN A 313 -21.70 5.21 0.93
C ASN A 313 -21.62 5.91 -0.44
N ILE A 314 -21.15 7.17 -0.49
CA ILE A 314 -20.87 7.85 -1.77
C ILE A 314 -19.78 7.09 -2.54
N ARG A 315 -18.68 6.75 -1.87
CA ARG A 315 -17.61 5.95 -2.49
C ARG A 315 -18.12 4.61 -3.01
N TYR A 316 -18.92 3.87 -2.23
CA TYR A 316 -19.48 2.58 -2.65
C TYR A 316 -20.45 2.71 -3.81
N THR A 317 -21.16 3.84 -3.89
CA THR A 317 -22.01 4.18 -5.03
C THR A 317 -21.20 4.26 -6.33
N LEU A 318 -20.02 4.86 -6.26
CA LEU A 318 -19.14 5.13 -7.40
C LEU A 318 -18.17 4.00 -7.75
N LEU A 319 -18.25 2.84 -7.07
CA LEU A 319 -17.35 1.71 -7.34
C LEU A 319 -17.39 1.20 -8.80
N PRO A 320 -18.54 1.11 -9.50
CA PRO A 320 -18.55 0.70 -10.90
C PRO A 320 -17.72 1.63 -11.80
N TYR A 321 -17.83 2.95 -11.59
CA TYR A 321 -17.01 3.94 -12.30
C TYR A 321 -15.53 3.78 -11.94
N LEU A 322 -15.19 3.73 -10.66
CA LEU A 322 -13.79 3.57 -10.21
C LEU A 322 -13.17 2.27 -10.73
N TYR A 323 -13.91 1.17 -10.70
CA TYR A 323 -13.44 -0.13 -11.19
C TYR A 323 -13.20 -0.13 -12.70
N THR A 324 -14.05 0.60 -13.44
CA THR A 324 -13.85 0.81 -14.87
C THR A 324 -12.60 1.64 -15.15
N LEU A 325 -12.32 2.69 -14.36
CA LEU A 325 -11.07 3.45 -14.49
C LEU A 325 -9.83 2.58 -14.23
N LEU A 326 -9.91 1.64 -13.28
CA LEU A 326 -8.83 0.71 -12.99
C LEU A 326 -8.61 -0.28 -14.15
N HIS A 327 -9.68 -0.76 -14.77
CA HIS A 327 -9.59 -1.55 -15.99
C HIS A 327 -8.91 -0.76 -17.12
N ASP A 328 -9.32 0.48 -17.36
CA ASP A 328 -8.73 1.33 -18.40
C ASP A 328 -7.26 1.66 -18.14
N ALA A 329 -6.89 1.87 -16.87
CA ALA A 329 -5.50 2.03 -16.48
C ALA A 329 -4.67 0.78 -16.79
N HIS A 330 -5.23 -0.41 -16.51
CA HIS A 330 -4.59 -1.69 -16.82
C HIS A 330 -4.46 -1.95 -18.32
N ALA A 331 -5.55 -1.79 -19.08
CA ALA A 331 -5.63 -2.15 -20.49
C ALA A 331 -4.98 -1.11 -21.42
N HIS A 332 -4.99 0.17 -21.05
CA HIS A 332 -4.61 1.28 -21.94
C HIS A 332 -3.56 2.22 -21.35
N GLY A 333 -3.12 2.02 -20.10
CA GLY A 333 -2.14 2.90 -19.46
C GLY A 333 -2.71 4.28 -19.08
N SER A 334 -4.03 4.40 -18.98
CA SER A 334 -4.71 5.61 -18.51
C SER A 334 -4.44 5.88 -17.02
N THR A 335 -4.75 7.09 -16.54
CA THR A 335 -4.64 7.42 -15.11
C THR A 335 -5.98 7.32 -14.39
N VAL A 336 -5.97 6.84 -13.15
CA VAL A 336 -7.18 6.76 -12.28
C VAL A 336 -7.36 8.06 -11.50
N VAL A 337 -6.41 8.40 -10.63
CA VAL A 337 -6.32 9.75 -10.06
C VAL A 337 -5.59 10.62 -11.08
N ARG A 338 -6.19 11.75 -11.41
CA ARG A 338 -5.78 12.57 -12.54
C ARG A 338 -5.68 14.04 -12.12
N PRO A 339 -4.51 14.68 -12.29
CA PRO A 339 -4.40 16.13 -12.15
C PRO A 339 -5.29 16.85 -13.15
N LEU A 340 -5.80 18.03 -12.80
CA LEU A 340 -6.66 18.80 -13.71
C LEU A 340 -5.96 19.12 -15.05
N LEU A 341 -4.65 19.39 -15.02
CA LEU A 341 -3.87 19.72 -16.21
C LEU A 341 -3.88 18.61 -17.28
N HIS A 342 -4.13 17.35 -16.90
CA HIS A 342 -4.20 16.24 -17.87
C HIS A 342 -5.44 16.35 -18.78
N GLU A 343 -6.54 16.90 -18.26
CA GLU A 343 -7.79 17.11 -19.01
C GLU A 343 -7.89 18.51 -19.60
N PHE A 344 -7.21 19.49 -19.01
CA PHE A 344 -7.37 20.92 -19.33
C PHE A 344 -6.03 21.60 -19.63
N VAL A 345 -5.15 20.95 -20.38
CA VAL A 345 -3.78 21.43 -20.67
C VAL A 345 -3.73 22.83 -21.31
N GLY A 346 -4.75 23.20 -22.09
CA GLY A 346 -4.85 24.54 -22.70
C GLY A 346 -5.10 25.67 -21.70
N ASP A 347 -5.49 25.34 -20.48
CA ASP A 347 -5.72 26.26 -19.38
C ASP A 347 -4.56 26.23 -18.39
N ARG A 348 -3.66 27.22 -18.50
CA ARG A 348 -2.43 27.30 -17.69
C ARG A 348 -2.70 27.40 -16.20
N THR A 349 -3.88 27.88 -15.77
CA THR A 349 -4.24 27.91 -14.36
C THR A 349 -4.25 26.50 -13.76
N THR A 350 -4.58 25.47 -14.54
CA THR A 350 -4.63 24.09 -14.06
C THR A 350 -3.25 23.47 -13.80
N TRP A 351 -2.17 24.08 -14.30
CA TRP A 351 -0.82 23.53 -14.20
C TRP A 351 -0.25 23.62 -12.79
N ASP A 352 -0.69 24.62 -12.02
CA ASP A 352 -0.23 24.89 -10.66
C ASP A 352 -1.22 24.42 -9.58
N ILE A 353 -2.32 23.76 -9.97
CA ILE A 353 -3.35 23.29 -9.02
C ILE A 353 -3.03 21.86 -8.57
N ASP A 354 -2.78 21.72 -7.27
CA ASP A 354 -2.50 20.44 -6.60
C ASP A 354 -3.36 20.20 -5.34
N GLU A 355 -4.30 21.10 -5.04
CA GLU A 355 -5.24 20.98 -3.90
C GLU A 355 -6.60 20.36 -4.27
N GLN A 356 -6.80 19.99 -5.53
CA GLN A 356 -7.98 19.29 -6.05
C GLN A 356 -7.58 18.37 -7.19
N PHE A 357 -8.33 17.30 -7.42
CA PHE A 357 -7.98 16.27 -8.41
C PHE A 357 -9.22 15.63 -9.02
N LEU A 358 -9.01 14.87 -10.10
CA LEU A 358 -10.06 14.13 -10.78
C LEU A 358 -9.95 12.63 -10.50
N TRP A 359 -11.10 11.95 -10.45
CA TRP A 359 -11.18 10.52 -10.76
C TRP A 359 -11.54 10.36 -12.23
N GLY A 360 -10.59 9.80 -12.99
CA GLY A 360 -10.66 9.72 -14.43
C GLY A 360 -10.82 11.11 -15.04
N PRO A 361 -11.61 11.25 -16.11
CA PRO A 361 -11.85 12.54 -16.73
C PRO A 361 -13.06 13.31 -16.15
N ALA A 362 -13.89 12.68 -15.32
CA ALA A 362 -15.28 13.11 -15.13
C ALA A 362 -15.68 13.54 -13.71
N LEU A 363 -14.97 13.13 -12.66
CA LEU A 363 -15.35 13.46 -11.27
C LEU A 363 -14.29 14.34 -10.62
N LEU A 364 -14.61 15.60 -10.38
CA LEU A 364 -13.79 16.56 -9.65
C LEU A 364 -14.03 16.46 -8.15
N ILE A 365 -12.95 16.31 -7.41
CA ILE A 365 -12.95 16.18 -5.94
C ILE A 365 -12.19 17.38 -5.37
N THR A 366 -12.88 18.18 -4.55
CA THR A 366 -12.34 19.37 -3.92
C THR A 366 -12.38 19.23 -2.38
N PRO A 367 -11.32 18.69 -1.76
CA PRO A 367 -11.27 18.47 -0.33
C PRO A 367 -11.00 19.75 0.48
N VAL A 368 -11.46 19.78 1.73
CA VAL A 368 -10.97 20.75 2.74
C VAL A 368 -9.70 20.17 3.36
N MET A 369 -8.63 20.96 3.42
CA MET A 369 -7.31 20.49 3.87
C MET A 369 -6.65 21.37 4.93
N ARG A 370 -7.39 22.35 5.47
CA ARG A 370 -6.88 23.24 6.52
C ARG A 370 -7.77 23.16 7.75
N GLU A 371 -7.14 23.31 8.91
CA GLU A 371 -7.83 23.26 10.19
C GLU A 371 -8.87 24.37 10.30
N ASN A 372 -10.02 24.05 10.90
CA ASN A 372 -11.11 24.99 11.18
C ASN A 372 -11.79 25.62 9.94
N GLU A 373 -11.35 25.32 8.72
CA GLU A 373 -12.03 25.77 7.52
C GLU A 373 -13.37 25.02 7.35
N ARG A 374 -14.38 25.75 6.85
CA ARG A 374 -15.72 25.26 6.51
C ARG A 374 -16.15 25.70 5.11
N SER A 375 -15.18 26.11 4.31
CA SER A 375 -15.31 26.52 2.93
C SER A 375 -13.99 26.26 2.22
N VAL A 376 -14.03 26.08 0.90
CA VAL A 376 -12.83 25.81 0.09
C VAL A 376 -12.87 26.63 -1.19
N ILE A 377 -11.73 27.20 -1.57
CA ILE A 377 -11.57 27.86 -2.87
C ILE A 377 -11.25 26.78 -3.90
N ALA A 378 -12.17 26.54 -4.83
CA ALA A 378 -12.04 25.56 -5.89
C ALA A 378 -11.90 26.24 -7.25
N TYR A 379 -11.05 25.72 -8.13
CA TYR A 379 -11.05 26.12 -9.53
C TYR A 379 -11.97 25.24 -10.36
N PHE A 380 -12.81 25.84 -11.19
CA PHE A 380 -13.65 25.14 -12.15
C PHE A 380 -13.10 25.39 -13.56
N PRO A 381 -12.49 24.39 -14.22
CA PRO A 381 -12.04 24.51 -15.61
C PRO A 381 -13.20 24.80 -16.57
N ASP A 382 -12.88 25.14 -17.82
CA ASP A 382 -13.86 25.49 -18.86
C ASP A 382 -14.65 24.26 -19.37
N ALA A 383 -15.63 23.83 -18.56
CA ALA A 383 -16.60 22.78 -18.85
C ALA A 383 -17.88 23.03 -18.03
N ARG A 384 -18.94 22.25 -18.28
CA ARG A 384 -20.07 22.19 -17.35
C ARG A 384 -19.70 21.34 -16.14
N TRP A 385 -20.10 21.79 -14.96
CA TRP A 385 -19.85 21.08 -13.70
C TRP A 385 -21.15 20.97 -12.93
N TYR A 386 -21.59 19.74 -12.70
CA TYR A 386 -22.79 19.43 -11.94
C TYR A 386 -22.40 19.06 -10.52
N ASP A 387 -23.06 19.65 -9.53
CA ASP A 387 -22.90 19.23 -8.13
C ASP A 387 -23.44 17.79 -7.97
N TYR A 388 -22.61 16.90 -7.47
CA TYR A 388 -22.91 15.46 -7.34
C TYR A 388 -24.11 15.19 -6.42
N HIS A 389 -24.31 16.04 -5.41
CA HIS A 389 -25.31 15.82 -4.36
C HIS A 389 -26.70 16.31 -4.77
N THR A 390 -26.76 17.40 -5.51
CA THR A 390 -28.00 18.07 -5.93
C THR A 390 -28.37 17.82 -7.39
N ASN A 391 -27.44 17.31 -8.20
CA ASN A 391 -27.56 17.16 -9.66
C ASN A 391 -27.77 18.47 -10.41
N SER A 392 -27.48 19.61 -9.78
CA SER A 392 -27.64 20.94 -10.38
C SER A 392 -26.38 21.38 -11.13
N ASP A 393 -26.55 22.09 -12.25
CA ASP A 393 -25.44 22.75 -12.93
C ASP A 393 -24.99 23.96 -12.09
N THR A 394 -23.72 23.98 -11.72
CA THR A 394 -23.14 25.07 -10.92
C THR A 394 -23.08 26.40 -11.68
N GLY A 395 -23.06 26.36 -13.02
CA GLY A 395 -22.82 27.52 -13.87
C GLY A 395 -21.40 28.08 -13.79
N PHE A 396 -20.48 27.43 -13.08
CA PHE A 396 -19.11 27.90 -12.93
C PHE A 396 -18.22 27.45 -14.08
N ARG A 397 -17.47 28.40 -14.65
CA ARG A 397 -16.51 28.12 -15.73
C ARG A 397 -15.28 29.00 -15.65
N LYS A 398 -14.13 28.37 -15.85
CA LYS A 398 -12.80 28.98 -15.93
C LYS A 398 -12.55 30.02 -14.82
N GLN A 399 -12.95 29.68 -13.59
CA GLN A 399 -12.93 30.61 -12.47
C GLN A 399 -12.72 29.90 -11.14
N PHE A 400 -12.20 30.64 -10.17
CA PHE A 400 -12.18 30.22 -8.77
C PHE A 400 -13.51 30.54 -8.11
N GLN A 401 -13.97 29.65 -7.23
CA GLN A 401 -15.17 29.84 -6.43
C GLN A 401 -14.97 29.40 -5.00
N ASN A 402 -15.54 30.17 -4.07
CA ASN A 402 -15.56 29.80 -2.67
C ASN A 402 -16.79 28.95 -2.38
N LEU A 403 -16.59 27.66 -2.18
CA LEU A 403 -17.65 26.67 -1.95
C LEU A 403 -17.88 26.48 -0.45
N SER A 404 -19.13 26.31 -0.05
CA SER A 404 -19.45 25.85 1.31
C SER A 404 -18.94 24.42 1.50
N ALA A 405 -18.32 24.14 2.63
CA ALA A 405 -17.78 22.82 2.96
C ALA A 405 -17.92 22.57 4.47
N PRO A 406 -19.15 22.43 4.99
CA PRO A 406 -19.36 22.08 6.39
C PRO A 406 -18.72 20.72 6.71
N LEU A 407 -18.55 20.40 8.00
CA LEU A 407 -17.71 19.29 8.46
C LEU A 407 -18.15 17.93 7.87
N GLU A 408 -19.43 17.77 7.63
CA GLU A 408 -20.10 16.59 7.10
C GLU A 408 -20.12 16.51 5.57
N HIS A 409 -19.56 17.49 4.86
CA HIS A 409 -19.70 17.64 3.41
C HIS A 409 -18.36 17.76 2.68
N ILE A 410 -18.21 16.97 1.62
CA ILE A 410 -17.12 17.08 0.66
C ILE A 410 -17.68 17.47 -0.72
N ASN A 411 -17.05 18.47 -1.33
CA ASN A 411 -17.44 19.00 -2.62
C ASN A 411 -17.03 18.04 -3.75
N LEU A 412 -18.01 17.57 -4.51
CA LEU A 412 -17.86 16.62 -5.60
C LEU A 412 -18.65 17.14 -6.82
N HIS A 413 -18.00 17.20 -7.98
CA HIS A 413 -18.63 17.71 -9.20
C HIS A 413 -18.43 16.77 -10.38
N ILE A 414 -19.49 16.51 -11.14
CA ILE A 414 -19.46 15.70 -12.35
C ILE A 414 -19.30 16.63 -13.56
N ARG A 415 -18.29 16.38 -14.38
CA ARG A 415 -18.06 17.08 -15.65
C ARG A 415 -19.15 16.72 -16.66
N GLY A 416 -19.73 17.71 -17.31
CA GLY A 416 -20.64 17.50 -18.44
C GLY A 416 -19.93 16.81 -19.61
N GLY A 417 -20.65 15.98 -20.35
CA GLY A 417 -20.13 15.13 -21.42
C GLY A 417 -19.87 13.69 -20.99
N TYR A 418 -20.09 13.34 -19.72
CA TYR A 418 -19.75 12.02 -19.17
C TYR A 418 -20.95 11.28 -18.58
N ILE A 419 -20.96 9.96 -18.74
CA ILE A 419 -21.92 9.05 -18.11
C ILE A 419 -21.18 8.22 -17.05
N LEU A 420 -21.60 8.33 -15.80
CA LEU A 420 -21.01 7.61 -14.67
C LEU A 420 -21.89 6.42 -14.27
N PRO A 421 -21.41 5.17 -14.39
CA PRO A 421 -22.10 4.03 -13.81
C PRO A 421 -21.95 4.03 -12.28
N TRP A 422 -23.05 3.75 -11.60
CA TRP A 422 -23.11 3.65 -10.15
C TRP A 422 -23.94 2.44 -9.71
N GLN A 423 -23.81 2.03 -8.45
CA GLN A 423 -24.56 0.92 -7.89
C GLN A 423 -25.00 1.24 -6.46
N THR A 424 -26.18 0.79 -6.03
CA THR A 424 -26.64 1.04 -4.66
C THR A 424 -25.65 0.45 -3.64
N PRO A 425 -25.13 1.27 -2.69
CA PRO A 425 -24.06 0.84 -1.80
C PRO A 425 -24.52 -0.21 -0.79
N ALA A 426 -23.57 -0.94 -0.20
CA ALA A 426 -23.78 -1.87 0.89
C ALA A 426 -22.54 -1.89 1.80
N THR A 427 -22.59 -2.66 2.89
CA THR A 427 -21.49 -2.76 3.86
C THR A 427 -20.24 -3.45 3.31
N THR A 428 -20.38 -4.29 2.29
CA THR A 428 -19.27 -4.91 1.54
C THR A 428 -19.60 -5.00 0.05
N THR A 429 -18.57 -5.13 -0.79
CA THR A 429 -18.74 -5.36 -2.24
C THR A 429 -19.46 -6.67 -2.54
N ALA A 430 -19.35 -7.69 -1.68
CA ALA A 430 -20.07 -8.95 -1.84
C ALA A 430 -21.59 -8.76 -1.81
N TYR A 431 -22.09 -7.78 -1.06
CA TYR A 431 -23.50 -7.38 -1.06
C TYR A 431 -23.80 -6.29 -2.09
N SER A 432 -22.94 -5.27 -2.21
CA SER A 432 -23.21 -4.14 -3.11
C SER A 432 -23.36 -4.59 -4.55
N ARG A 433 -22.54 -5.57 -4.99
CA ARG A 433 -22.56 -6.12 -6.35
C ARG A 433 -23.86 -6.83 -6.72
N LYS A 434 -24.72 -7.17 -5.75
CA LYS A 434 -26.04 -7.77 -5.94
C LYS A 434 -27.15 -6.72 -6.05
N ASN A 435 -26.85 -5.47 -5.72
CA ASN A 435 -27.83 -4.40 -5.73
C ASN A 435 -28.03 -3.81 -7.15
N PRO A 436 -29.14 -3.09 -7.38
CA PRO A 436 -29.39 -2.43 -8.66
C PRO A 436 -28.27 -1.46 -9.07
N MET A 437 -28.00 -1.42 -10.37
CA MET A 437 -27.13 -0.43 -11.00
C MET A 437 -27.94 0.75 -11.53
N GLY A 438 -27.28 1.90 -11.65
CA GLY A 438 -27.81 3.09 -12.29
C GLY A 438 -26.75 3.82 -13.09
N LEU A 439 -27.19 4.85 -13.82
CA LEU A 439 -26.34 5.73 -14.60
C LEU A 439 -26.65 7.18 -14.23
N THR A 440 -25.61 7.99 -14.08
CA THR A 440 -25.73 9.45 -14.03
C THR A 440 -25.25 10.00 -15.37
N VAL A 441 -26.15 10.62 -16.12
CA VAL A 441 -25.88 11.19 -17.46
C VAL A 441 -25.72 12.70 -17.32
N ALA A 442 -24.48 13.18 -17.24
CA ALA A 442 -24.17 14.61 -17.16
C ALA A 442 -23.97 15.17 -18.57
N LEU A 443 -24.97 15.88 -19.10
CA LEU A 443 -24.92 16.42 -20.46
C LEU A 443 -23.98 17.62 -20.57
N ASP A 444 -23.21 17.70 -21.65
CA ASP A 444 -22.41 18.89 -21.97
C ASP A 444 -23.28 20.04 -22.56
N ASP A 445 -22.62 21.03 -23.17
CA ASP A 445 -23.32 22.13 -23.86
C ASP A 445 -24.03 21.69 -25.13
N ALA A 446 -23.51 20.67 -25.80
CA ALA A 446 -24.10 20.07 -27.00
C ALA A 446 -25.24 19.09 -26.67
N GLN A 447 -25.59 18.93 -25.38
CA GLN A 447 -26.54 17.93 -24.89
C GLN A 447 -26.11 16.50 -25.23
N LEU A 448 -24.80 16.25 -25.22
CA LEU A 448 -24.19 14.93 -25.44
C LEU A 448 -23.53 14.44 -24.15
N ALA A 449 -23.43 13.12 -24.03
CA ALA A 449 -22.66 12.46 -22.98
C ALA A 449 -22.20 11.08 -23.44
N ALA A 450 -21.02 10.66 -23.00
CA ALA A 450 -20.48 9.33 -23.26
C ALA A 450 -19.87 8.73 -21.99
N GLY A 451 -19.91 7.41 -21.87
CA GLY A 451 -19.29 6.68 -20.77
C GLY A 451 -19.18 5.21 -21.12
N HIS A 452 -18.45 4.49 -20.30
CA HIS A 452 -18.24 3.06 -20.45
C HIS A 452 -18.32 2.40 -19.07
N LEU A 453 -18.56 1.09 -19.08
CA LEU A 453 -18.66 0.26 -17.90
C LEU A 453 -17.90 -1.03 -18.18
N TYR A 454 -16.92 -1.34 -17.34
CA TYR A 454 -16.32 -2.66 -17.26
C TYR A 454 -16.89 -3.41 -16.06
N TRP A 455 -17.29 -4.66 -16.29
CA TRP A 455 -17.85 -5.53 -15.25
C TRP A 455 -17.33 -6.95 -15.42
N ASP A 456 -16.70 -7.49 -14.39
CA ASP A 456 -16.23 -8.88 -14.33
C ASP A 456 -16.74 -9.56 -13.05
N ASP A 457 -16.25 -10.77 -12.74
CA ASP A 457 -16.56 -11.44 -11.48
C ASP A 457 -15.83 -10.85 -10.25
N GLY A 458 -14.89 -9.93 -10.47
CA GLY A 458 -14.10 -9.23 -9.48
C GLY A 458 -12.92 -10.00 -8.89
N VAL A 459 -12.70 -11.26 -9.25
CA VAL A 459 -11.78 -12.15 -8.52
C VAL A 459 -10.93 -13.08 -9.38
N ARG A 460 -11.35 -13.41 -10.62
CA ARG A 460 -10.59 -14.37 -11.43
C ARG A 460 -9.33 -13.77 -12.04
N ILE A 461 -8.34 -14.64 -12.23
CA ILE A 461 -7.07 -14.36 -12.91
C ILE A 461 -7.32 -14.39 -14.42
N GLY A 462 -6.78 -13.41 -15.15
CA GLY A 462 -6.71 -13.44 -16.63
C GLY A 462 -8.03 -13.16 -17.37
N THR A 463 -8.99 -12.49 -16.74
CA THR A 463 -10.27 -12.12 -17.37
C THR A 463 -10.31 -10.70 -17.96
N ALA A 464 -9.17 -10.01 -18.06
CA ALA A 464 -9.05 -8.66 -18.61
C ALA A 464 -8.11 -8.66 -19.83
#